data_AF-A0A0S6WRQ8-F1
#
_entry.id   AF-A0A0S6WRQ8-F1
#
_cell.length_a   1.000
_cell.length_b   1.000
_cell.length_c   1.000
_cell.angle_alpha   90.00
_cell.angle_beta   90.00
_cell.angle_gamma   90.00
#
_symmetry.space_group_name_H-M   'P 1'
#
loop_
_entity.id
_entity.type
_entity.pdbx_description
1 polymer ?
#
loop_
_entity_poly.entity_id
_entity_poly.type
_entity_poly.pdbx_seq_one_letter_code
_entity_poly.pdbx_strand_id
1 'polypeptide(L)'
;MQDNAPSSTSYDVIVIGSGAAGLTAALALAERLKVLVLAKGSLTGGSTAWAQGGIAAVLDQGDTFDEHIRDTMVAGAGLNRRETVEFVIERAPHAIARLLDLGVPFNTEDGELHLTREGGHSHRRIVHVNDATGWAVQDALLRAAQANPNITLLPGQSCIDFITGRHELRYSGSGRVWGVYALDEATGRVEAHTARATILATGGAGRVYRFSTAPRGATGDGIAMAWRAGARVSNMEMMQFHPTCLYNLDVKNFLITEAVRGEGGNCATR
;
A
#
# COMPACT_ATOMS: atom_id res chain seq x y z
N MET A 1 6.94 -6.00 -43.59
CA MET A 1 6.81 -5.45 -42.23
C MET A 1 5.66 -6.20 -41.59
N GLN A 2 5.95 -7.10 -40.65
CA GLN A 2 4.91 -7.83 -39.93
C GLN A 2 4.35 -6.90 -38.86
N ASP A 3 3.07 -6.53 -39.01
CA ASP A 3 2.28 -5.91 -37.96
C ASP A 3 2.12 -6.94 -36.83
N ASN A 4 3.00 -6.85 -35.82
CA ASN A 4 2.76 -7.46 -34.52
C ASN A 4 1.63 -6.67 -33.85
N ALA A 5 0.38 -7.01 -34.15
CA ALA A 5 -0.73 -6.66 -33.29
C ALA A 5 -0.42 -7.24 -31.88
N PRO A 6 -0.41 -6.44 -30.81
CA PRO A 6 -0.13 -6.96 -29.48
C PRO A 6 -1.18 -8.03 -29.16
N SER A 7 -0.73 -9.19 -28.69
CA SER A 7 -1.61 -10.26 -28.22
C SER A 7 -2.57 -9.66 -27.20
N SER A 8 -3.86 -9.55 -27.55
CA SER A 8 -4.85 -8.91 -26.68
C SER A 8 -5.21 -9.85 -25.54
N THR A 9 -4.31 -10.02 -24.58
CA THR A 9 -4.66 -10.62 -23.30
C THR A 9 -5.66 -9.69 -22.64
N SER A 10 -6.93 -10.08 -22.68
CA SER A 10 -8.00 -9.30 -22.06
C SER A 10 -7.94 -9.50 -20.55
N TYR A 11 -7.79 -8.40 -19.81
CA TYR A 11 -7.88 -8.35 -18.37
C TYR A 11 -9.22 -7.75 -17.94
N ASP A 12 -9.78 -8.25 -16.86
CA ASP A 12 -11.00 -7.70 -16.28
C ASP A 12 -10.70 -6.46 -15.42
N VAL A 13 -9.58 -6.49 -14.68
CA VAL A 13 -9.18 -5.41 -13.77
C VAL A 13 -7.69 -5.10 -13.92
N ILE A 14 -7.35 -3.81 -13.93
CA ILE A 14 -5.97 -3.31 -13.79
C ILE A 14 -5.78 -2.79 -12.36
N VAL A 15 -4.71 -3.22 -11.70
CA VAL A 15 -4.27 -2.70 -10.40
C VAL A 15 -2.95 -1.97 -10.61
N ILE A 16 -2.90 -0.69 -10.26
CA ILE A 16 -1.70 0.13 -10.39
C ILE A 16 -1.02 0.19 -9.03
N GLY A 17 0.04 -0.60 -8.85
CA GLY A 17 0.83 -0.72 -7.63
C GLY A 17 0.84 -2.13 -7.07
N SER A 18 2.02 -2.61 -6.67
CA SER A 18 2.26 -3.97 -6.16
C SER A 18 2.61 -4.02 -4.67
N GLY A 19 2.22 -3.00 -3.90
CA GLY A 19 2.32 -3.04 -2.43
C GLY A 19 1.19 -3.85 -1.79
N ALA A 20 1.10 -3.84 -0.46
CA ALA A 20 0.11 -4.61 0.29
C ALA A 20 -1.33 -4.41 -0.22
N ALA A 21 -1.74 -3.16 -0.46
CA ALA A 21 -3.09 -2.84 -0.94
C ALA A 21 -3.36 -3.44 -2.33
N GLY A 22 -2.42 -3.28 -3.26
CA GLY A 22 -2.58 -3.74 -4.64
C GLY A 22 -2.58 -5.25 -4.77
N LEU A 23 -1.64 -5.93 -4.11
CA LEU A 23 -1.57 -7.40 -4.14
C LEU A 23 -2.74 -8.05 -3.39
N THR A 24 -3.18 -7.47 -2.26
CA THR A 24 -4.38 -7.95 -1.55
C THR A 24 -5.62 -7.85 -2.43
N ALA A 25 -5.83 -6.71 -3.10
CA ALA A 25 -6.94 -6.51 -4.03
C ALA A 25 -6.85 -7.48 -5.22
N ALA A 26 -5.65 -7.65 -5.80
CA ALA A 26 -5.44 -8.57 -6.91
C ALA A 26 -5.78 -10.01 -6.52
N LEU A 27 -5.31 -10.50 -5.36
CA LEU A 27 -5.61 -11.84 -4.85
C LEU A 27 -7.09 -12.07 -4.63
N ALA A 28 -7.80 -11.10 -4.04
CA ALA A 28 -9.24 -11.20 -3.81
C ALA A 28 -10.04 -11.22 -5.13
N LEU A 29 -9.64 -10.42 -6.11
CA LEU A 29 -10.32 -10.37 -7.42
C LEU A 29 -9.99 -11.59 -8.30
N ALA A 30 -8.77 -12.12 -8.18
CA ALA A 30 -8.29 -13.26 -8.95
C ALA A 30 -8.99 -14.58 -8.62
N GLU A 31 -9.80 -14.63 -7.56
CA GLU A 31 -10.73 -15.73 -7.32
C GLU A 31 -11.72 -15.92 -8.49
N ARG A 32 -12.04 -14.84 -9.22
CA ARG A 32 -13.09 -14.84 -10.25
C ARG A 32 -12.72 -14.08 -11.54
N LEU A 33 -11.68 -13.26 -11.54
CA LEU A 33 -11.37 -12.30 -12.59
C LEU A 33 -9.90 -12.37 -13.02
N LYS A 34 -9.60 -11.98 -14.26
CA LYS A 34 -8.21 -11.80 -14.72
C LYS A 34 -7.70 -10.42 -14.32
N VAL A 35 -6.60 -10.39 -13.57
CA VAL A 35 -6.05 -9.15 -12.99
C VAL A 35 -4.67 -8.88 -13.55
N LEU A 36 -4.47 -7.66 -14.07
CA LEU A 36 -3.16 -7.13 -14.41
C LEU A 36 -2.67 -6.23 -13.28
N VAL A 37 -1.51 -6.50 -12.70
CA VAL A 37 -0.85 -5.63 -11.71
C VAL A 37 0.34 -4.96 -12.36
N LEU A 38 0.35 -3.63 -12.38
CA LEU A 38 1.44 -2.81 -12.90
C LEU A 38 2.26 -2.24 -11.75
N ALA A 39 3.58 -2.28 -11.85
CA ALA A 39 4.47 -1.65 -10.88
C ALA A 39 5.52 -0.78 -11.58
N LYS A 40 5.69 0.46 -11.10
CA LYS A 40 6.66 1.43 -11.63
C LYS A 40 8.11 0.91 -11.64
N GLY A 41 8.50 0.20 -10.58
CA GLY A 41 9.83 -0.39 -10.44
C GLY A 41 9.75 -1.90 -10.28
N SER A 42 10.60 -2.45 -9.41
CA SER A 42 10.45 -3.84 -8.98
C SER A 42 9.15 -4.05 -8.22
N LEU A 43 8.65 -5.29 -8.21
CA LEU A 43 7.41 -5.64 -7.51
C LEU A 43 7.48 -5.40 -5.99
N THR A 44 8.69 -5.33 -5.41
CA THR A 44 8.98 -5.10 -3.99
C THR A 44 9.51 -3.69 -3.70
N GLY A 45 9.58 -2.80 -4.69
CA GLY A 45 10.21 -1.47 -4.54
C GLY A 45 9.37 -0.41 -3.79
N GLY A 46 8.16 -0.75 -3.37
CA GLY A 46 7.22 0.14 -2.67
C GLY A 46 7.42 0.18 -1.15
N SER A 47 6.70 1.07 -0.46
CA SER A 47 6.87 1.30 0.98
C SER A 47 6.55 0.08 1.85
N THR A 48 5.66 -0.81 1.38
CA THR A 48 5.25 -2.02 2.12
C THR A 48 6.46 -2.84 2.57
N ALA A 49 7.41 -3.10 1.67
CA ALA A 49 8.60 -3.90 1.95
C ALA A 49 9.52 -3.30 3.04
N TRP A 50 9.39 -1.99 3.31
CA TRP A 50 10.23 -1.24 4.25
C TRP A 50 9.55 -0.98 5.60
N ALA A 51 8.30 -1.41 5.79
CA ALA A 51 7.60 -1.23 7.06
C ALA A 51 8.23 -2.14 8.14
N GLN A 52 8.60 -1.55 9.27
CA GLN A 52 9.34 -2.24 10.33
C GLN A 52 8.46 -2.74 11.46
N GLY A 53 7.59 -1.87 12.00
CA GLY A 53 6.78 -2.11 13.20
C GLY A 53 5.81 -3.27 13.04
N GLY A 54 4.52 -2.99 12.91
CA GLY A 54 3.56 -4.06 12.71
C GLY A 54 2.20 -3.61 12.22
N ILE A 55 1.22 -4.49 12.38
CA ILE A 55 -0.16 -4.25 11.98
C ILE A 55 -1.02 -4.28 13.25
N ALA A 56 -1.76 -3.21 13.51
CA ALA A 56 -2.63 -3.12 14.68
C ALA A 56 -3.94 -3.90 14.46
N ALA A 57 -4.28 -4.80 15.38
CA ALA A 57 -5.53 -5.53 15.42
C ALA A 57 -5.91 -5.88 16.86
N VAL A 58 -7.19 -5.83 17.19
CA VAL A 58 -7.69 -6.26 18.51
C VAL A 58 -7.73 -7.79 18.52
N LEU A 59 -6.74 -8.40 19.16
CA LEU A 59 -6.57 -9.86 19.21
C LEU A 59 -6.45 -10.41 20.64
N ASP A 60 -6.10 -9.56 21.60
CA ASP A 60 -5.98 -9.93 23.00
C ASP A 60 -7.34 -9.87 23.72
N GLN A 61 -7.51 -10.68 24.77
CA GLN A 61 -8.75 -10.70 25.56
C GLN A 61 -8.96 -9.43 26.39
N GLY A 62 -7.90 -8.69 26.71
CA GLY A 62 -7.96 -7.45 27.48
C GLY A 62 -8.21 -6.19 26.64
N ASP A 63 -8.17 -6.29 25.30
CA ASP A 63 -8.35 -5.17 24.38
C ASP A 63 -9.74 -5.22 23.73
N THR A 64 -10.27 -4.06 23.37
CA THR A 64 -11.60 -3.93 22.76
C THR A 64 -11.58 -3.09 21.49
N PHE A 65 -12.52 -3.33 20.59
CA PHE A 65 -12.70 -2.49 19.40
C PHE A 65 -12.96 -1.03 19.78
N ASP A 66 -13.78 -0.78 20.81
CA ASP A 66 -14.10 0.56 21.28
C ASP A 66 -12.85 1.33 21.74
N GLU A 67 -11.93 0.67 22.45
CA GLU A 67 -10.67 1.30 22.86
C GLU A 67 -9.77 1.59 21.66
N HIS A 68 -9.68 0.69 20.69
CA HIS A 68 -8.92 0.94 19.47
C HIS A 68 -9.49 2.12 18.66
N ILE A 69 -10.83 2.17 18.54
CA ILE A 69 -11.55 3.24 17.85
C ILE A 69 -11.26 4.55 18.57
N ARG A 70 -11.37 4.57 19.91
CA ARG A 70 -11.07 5.75 20.74
C ARG A 70 -9.64 6.24 20.51
N ASP A 71 -8.65 5.34 20.60
CA ASP A 71 -7.24 5.67 20.38
C ASP A 71 -7.02 6.27 18.98
N THR A 72 -7.62 5.66 17.96
CA THR A 72 -7.51 6.14 16.57
C THR A 72 -8.16 7.51 16.38
N MET A 73 -9.35 7.73 16.95
CA MET A 73 -10.07 9.01 16.88
C MET A 73 -9.29 10.14 17.57
N VAL A 74 -8.67 9.86 18.72
CA VAL A 74 -7.81 10.81 19.44
C VAL A 74 -6.55 11.12 18.63
N ALA A 75 -5.85 10.10 18.12
CA ALA A 75 -4.63 10.28 17.33
C ALA A 75 -4.88 11.05 16.02
N GLY A 76 -6.07 10.90 15.42
CA GLY A 76 -6.49 11.67 14.25
C GLY A 76 -7.04 13.07 14.57
N ALA A 77 -6.92 13.54 15.82
CA ALA A 77 -7.34 14.87 16.26
C ALA A 77 -8.81 15.22 15.91
N GLY A 78 -9.70 14.22 15.88
CA GLY A 78 -11.11 14.40 15.52
C GLY A 78 -11.39 14.67 14.04
N LEU A 79 -10.38 14.63 13.15
CA LEU A 79 -10.55 14.81 11.70
C LEU A 79 -10.92 13.52 10.97
N ASN A 80 -10.88 12.39 11.67
CA ASN A 80 -11.25 11.09 11.14
C ASN A 80 -12.76 10.98 10.88
N ARG A 81 -13.12 10.14 9.91
CA ARG A 81 -14.51 9.67 9.76
C ARG A 81 -14.71 8.42 10.59
N ARG A 82 -15.54 8.53 11.62
CA ARG A 82 -15.80 7.44 12.58
C ARG A 82 -16.21 6.13 11.91
N GLU A 83 -17.15 6.19 10.98
CA GLU A 83 -17.63 5.03 10.20
C GLU A 83 -16.49 4.28 9.48
N THR A 84 -15.47 5.00 9.00
CA THR A 84 -14.30 4.39 8.35
C THR A 84 -13.37 3.76 9.37
N VAL A 85 -13.17 4.41 10.52
CA VAL A 85 -12.35 3.90 11.62
C VAL A 85 -12.94 2.60 12.17
N GLU A 86 -14.24 2.58 12.47
CA GLU A 86 -14.98 1.39 12.90
C GLU A 86 -14.86 0.26 11.88
N PHE A 87 -15.14 0.56 10.59
CA PHE A 87 -15.08 -0.42 9.52
C PHE A 87 -13.72 -1.13 9.43
N VAL A 88 -12.62 -0.35 9.50
CA VAL A 88 -11.25 -0.86 9.40
C VAL A 88 -10.87 -1.67 10.64
N ILE A 89 -11.13 -1.14 11.83
CA ILE A 89 -10.71 -1.75 13.10
C ILE A 89 -11.41 -3.08 13.34
N GLU A 90 -12.72 -3.14 13.14
CA GLU A 90 -13.50 -4.37 13.34
C GLU A 90 -13.10 -5.49 12.38
N ARG A 91 -12.54 -5.15 11.20
CA ARG A 91 -12.08 -6.09 10.19
C ARG A 91 -10.60 -6.44 10.27
N ALA A 92 -9.83 -5.74 11.10
CA ALA A 92 -8.40 -5.98 11.25
C ALA A 92 -8.09 -7.43 11.68
N PRO A 93 -8.81 -8.06 12.63
CA PRO A 93 -8.54 -9.46 13.00
C PRO A 93 -8.69 -10.43 11.82
N HIS A 94 -9.74 -10.26 11.00
CA HIS A 94 -9.93 -11.06 9.80
C HIS A 94 -8.82 -10.83 8.75
N ALA A 95 -8.33 -9.59 8.62
CA ALA A 95 -7.20 -9.29 7.75
C ALA A 95 -5.91 -9.97 8.24
N ILE A 96 -5.65 -10.01 9.56
CA ILE A 96 -4.52 -10.74 10.14
C ILE A 96 -4.64 -12.24 9.89
N ALA A 97 -5.81 -12.84 10.12
CA ALA A 97 -6.05 -14.25 9.83
C ALA A 97 -5.74 -14.60 8.36
N ARG A 98 -6.19 -13.76 7.42
CA ARG A 98 -5.90 -13.95 6.00
C ARG A 98 -4.40 -13.83 5.68
N LEU A 99 -3.65 -12.99 6.38
CA LEU A 99 -2.19 -12.91 6.21
C LEU A 99 -1.49 -14.15 6.78
N LEU A 100 -1.96 -14.69 7.90
CA LEU A 100 -1.51 -15.98 8.44
C LEU A 100 -1.76 -17.12 7.43
N ASP A 101 -2.95 -17.17 6.82
CA ASP A 101 -3.30 -18.17 5.80
C ASP A 101 -2.40 -18.09 4.56
N LEU A 102 -1.93 -16.89 4.21
CA LEU A 102 -0.96 -16.66 3.14
C LEU A 102 0.48 -17.01 3.55
N GLY A 103 0.70 -17.40 4.80
CA GLY A 103 1.99 -17.83 5.33
C GLY A 103 2.88 -16.69 5.79
N VAL A 104 2.32 -15.58 6.29
CA VAL A 104 3.11 -14.56 7.00
C VAL A 104 3.51 -15.10 8.38
N PRO A 105 4.82 -15.20 8.70
CA PRO A 105 5.29 -15.81 9.94
C PRO A 105 5.30 -14.81 11.10
N PHE A 106 4.12 -14.35 11.54
CA PHE A 106 4.03 -13.48 12.72
C PHE A 106 4.65 -14.13 13.96
N ASN A 107 5.33 -13.32 14.78
CA ASN A 107 5.96 -13.78 16.01
C ASN A 107 4.91 -14.36 16.97
N THR A 108 5.27 -15.43 17.68
CA THR A 108 4.43 -16.07 18.69
C THR A 108 5.16 -16.19 20.02
N GLU A 109 4.42 -16.14 21.11
CA GLU A 109 4.87 -16.37 22.49
C GLU A 109 3.84 -17.29 23.15
N ASP A 110 4.30 -18.40 23.75
CA ASP A 110 3.46 -19.43 24.38
C ASP A 110 2.33 -19.99 23.49
N GLY A 111 2.52 -19.98 22.16
CA GLY A 111 1.55 -20.48 21.18
C GLY A 111 0.52 -19.45 20.71
N GLU A 112 0.54 -18.24 21.27
CA GLU A 112 -0.29 -17.11 20.88
C GLU A 112 0.53 -16.06 20.12
N LEU A 113 -0.12 -15.14 19.40
CA LEU A 113 0.57 -14.07 18.69
C LEU A 113 1.24 -13.10 19.67
N HIS A 114 2.53 -12.84 19.50
CA HIS A 114 3.25 -11.86 20.31
C HIS A 114 2.88 -10.43 19.86
N LEU A 115 2.40 -9.61 20.80
CA LEU A 115 1.88 -8.26 20.53
C LEU A 115 2.76 -7.16 21.13
N THR A 116 3.12 -6.17 20.30
CA THR A 116 3.83 -4.96 20.74
C THR A 116 2.89 -3.76 20.86
N ARG A 117 3.42 -2.64 21.34
CA ARG A 117 2.72 -1.36 21.46
C ARG A 117 3.56 -0.23 20.89
N GLU A 118 2.94 0.61 20.06
CA GLU A 118 3.50 1.84 19.53
C GLU A 118 2.72 3.05 20.09
N GLY A 119 3.23 4.26 19.86
CA GLY A 119 2.60 5.48 20.38
C GLY A 119 1.17 5.66 19.87
N GLY A 120 0.33 6.24 20.73
CA GLY A 120 -1.10 6.42 20.45
C GLY A 120 -1.99 5.24 20.83
N HIS A 121 -1.42 4.05 21.11
CA HIS A 121 -2.19 2.90 21.59
C HIS A 121 -2.14 2.74 23.10
N SER A 122 -3.30 2.44 23.69
CA SER A 122 -3.47 2.14 25.12
C SER A 122 -3.11 0.70 25.49
N HIS A 123 -3.23 -0.23 24.55
CA HIS A 123 -3.00 -1.68 24.72
C HIS A 123 -1.97 -2.23 23.73
N ARG A 124 -1.37 -3.39 24.05
CA ARG A 124 -0.51 -4.16 23.13
C ARG A 124 -1.40 -4.84 22.08
N ARG A 125 -1.29 -4.40 20.83
CA ARG A 125 -2.21 -4.83 19.75
C ARG A 125 -1.55 -4.93 18.37
N ILE A 126 -0.23 -4.85 18.33
CA ILE A 126 0.53 -4.78 17.08
C ILE A 126 1.20 -6.13 16.82
N VAL A 127 0.68 -6.86 15.83
CA VAL A 127 1.33 -8.09 15.34
C VAL A 127 2.52 -7.73 14.46
N HIS A 128 3.61 -8.47 14.58
CA HIS A 128 4.86 -8.14 13.91
C HIS A 128 5.69 -9.39 13.59
N VAL A 129 6.68 -9.21 12.72
CA VAL A 129 7.75 -10.17 12.41
C VAL A 129 9.07 -9.50 12.72
N ASN A 130 9.55 -9.66 13.95
CA ASN A 130 10.72 -8.93 14.48
C ASN A 130 10.61 -7.42 14.13
N ASP A 131 11.58 -6.88 13.38
CA ASP A 131 11.63 -5.51 12.85
C ASP A 131 11.40 -5.42 11.33
N ALA A 132 10.85 -6.48 10.72
CA ALA A 132 10.73 -6.64 9.26
C ALA A 132 9.33 -7.09 8.82
N THR A 133 8.28 -6.72 9.55
CA THR A 133 6.88 -7.11 9.27
C THR A 133 6.47 -6.80 7.82
N GLY A 134 6.86 -5.63 7.31
CA GLY A 134 6.55 -5.20 5.96
C GLY A 134 7.13 -6.11 4.88
N TRP A 135 8.38 -6.56 5.05
CA TRP A 135 9.01 -7.49 4.12
C TRP A 135 8.30 -8.84 4.12
N ALA A 136 8.01 -9.39 5.31
CA ALA A 136 7.32 -10.68 5.45
C ALA A 136 5.93 -10.68 4.80
N VAL A 137 5.17 -9.59 4.98
CA VAL A 137 3.86 -9.39 4.35
C VAL A 137 3.99 -9.24 2.83
N GLN A 138 4.92 -8.42 2.37
CA GLN A 138 5.16 -8.22 0.93
C GLN A 138 5.53 -9.53 0.24
N ASP A 139 6.43 -10.32 0.84
CA ASP A 139 6.88 -11.60 0.30
C ASP A 139 5.73 -12.61 0.20
N ALA A 140 4.94 -12.78 1.27
CA ALA A 140 3.80 -13.70 1.26
C ALA A 140 2.75 -13.33 0.20
N LEU A 141 2.39 -12.05 0.12
CA LEU A 141 1.45 -11.56 -0.90
C LEU A 141 1.98 -11.75 -2.32
N LEU A 142 3.27 -11.48 -2.54
CA LEU A 142 3.88 -11.63 -3.85
C LEU A 142 3.96 -13.09 -4.28
N ARG A 143 4.39 -14.00 -3.38
CA ARG A 143 4.42 -15.44 -3.64
C ARG A 143 3.03 -15.96 -4.01
N ALA A 144 2.00 -15.58 -3.24
CA ALA A 144 0.63 -15.96 -3.54
C ALA A 144 0.16 -15.41 -4.89
N ALA A 145 0.51 -14.16 -5.22
CA ALA A 145 0.14 -13.55 -6.49
C ALA A 145 0.84 -14.21 -7.69
N GLN A 146 2.11 -14.57 -7.56
CA GLN A 146 2.88 -15.29 -8.58
C GLN A 146 2.36 -16.71 -8.82
N ALA A 147 1.87 -17.37 -7.77
CA ALA A 147 1.28 -18.70 -7.87
C ALA A 147 -0.12 -18.71 -8.48
N ASN A 148 -0.77 -17.55 -8.62
CA ASN A 148 -2.15 -17.45 -9.12
C ASN A 148 -2.19 -17.24 -10.65
N PRO A 149 -2.76 -18.18 -11.44
CA PRO A 149 -2.77 -18.09 -12.90
C PRO A 149 -3.66 -16.95 -13.45
N ASN A 150 -4.56 -16.39 -12.63
CA ASN A 150 -5.41 -15.27 -13.03
C ASN A 150 -4.74 -13.91 -12.80
N ILE A 151 -3.55 -13.87 -12.21
CA ILE A 151 -2.79 -12.64 -11.96
C ILE A 151 -1.61 -12.57 -12.92
N THR A 152 -1.49 -11.45 -13.63
CA THR A 152 -0.29 -11.11 -14.39
C THR A 152 0.40 -9.92 -13.71
N LEU A 153 1.67 -10.07 -13.39
CA LEU A 153 2.48 -9.05 -12.73
C LEU A 153 3.47 -8.45 -13.73
N LEU A 154 3.39 -7.14 -13.99
CA LEU A 154 4.32 -6.43 -14.88
C LEU A 154 5.11 -5.36 -14.09
N PRO A 155 6.36 -5.66 -13.70
CA PRO A 155 7.27 -4.63 -13.18
C PRO A 155 7.78 -3.71 -14.29
N GLY A 156 8.36 -2.55 -13.91
CA GLY A 156 8.93 -1.59 -14.85
C GLY A 156 7.89 -0.86 -15.71
N GLN A 157 6.66 -0.73 -15.21
CA GLN A 157 5.53 -0.11 -15.90
C GLN A 157 5.15 1.20 -15.21
N SER A 158 5.69 2.31 -15.72
CA SER A 158 5.40 3.67 -15.22
C SER A 158 4.07 4.17 -15.78
N CYS A 159 3.01 4.07 -14.99
CA CYS A 159 1.69 4.59 -15.38
C CYS A 159 1.71 6.12 -15.51
N ILE A 160 1.39 6.62 -16.70
CA ILE A 160 1.43 8.05 -17.05
C ILE A 160 0.08 8.70 -16.77
N ASP A 161 -1.00 8.12 -17.30
CA ASP A 161 -2.33 8.67 -17.16
C ASP A 161 -3.45 7.67 -17.44
N PHE A 162 -4.64 7.94 -16.88
CA PHE A 162 -5.83 7.15 -17.13
C PHE A 162 -6.36 7.37 -18.55
N ILE A 163 -6.81 6.30 -19.19
CA ILE A 163 -7.56 6.39 -20.43
C ILE A 163 -8.99 6.80 -20.08
N THR A 164 -9.39 8.01 -20.42
CA THR A 164 -10.71 8.59 -20.09
C THR A 164 -11.37 9.22 -21.30
N GLY A 165 -12.64 9.61 -21.16
CA GLY A 165 -13.41 10.30 -22.20
C GLY A 165 -12.80 11.60 -22.74
N ARG A 166 -11.82 12.18 -22.04
CA ARG A 166 -11.06 13.34 -22.53
C ARG A 166 -10.06 12.98 -23.64
N HIS A 167 -9.73 11.69 -23.79
CA HIS A 167 -8.86 11.16 -24.83
C HIS A 167 -9.65 10.60 -26.03
N GLU A 168 -10.98 10.60 -25.97
CA GLU A 168 -11.83 10.15 -27.06
C GLU A 168 -11.88 11.21 -28.18
N LEU A 169 -12.09 10.78 -29.44
CA LEU A 169 -12.28 11.68 -30.59
C LEU A 169 -13.46 12.65 -30.39
N ARG A 170 -14.47 12.22 -29.64
CA ARG A 170 -15.56 13.06 -29.16
C ARG A 170 -15.46 13.12 -27.64
N TYR A 171 -15.16 14.31 -27.11
CA TYR A 171 -15.05 14.52 -25.67
C TYR A 171 -16.28 14.01 -24.92
N SER A 172 -16.06 13.26 -23.85
CA SER A 172 -17.09 12.78 -22.94
C SER A 172 -16.77 13.15 -21.49
N GLY A 173 -17.72 13.82 -20.82
CA GLY A 173 -17.64 14.18 -19.41
C GLY A 173 -18.10 13.07 -18.45
N SER A 174 -18.23 11.81 -18.91
CA SER A 174 -18.76 10.71 -18.11
C SER A 174 -17.87 10.32 -16.91
N GLY A 175 -16.61 10.78 -16.89
CA GLY A 175 -15.63 10.41 -15.88
C GLY A 175 -15.21 8.94 -15.91
N ARG A 176 -15.61 8.19 -16.94
CA ARG A 176 -15.28 6.76 -17.07
C ARG A 176 -13.80 6.57 -17.36
N VAL A 177 -13.18 5.65 -16.62
CA VAL A 177 -11.82 5.15 -16.85
C VAL A 177 -11.90 3.82 -17.61
N TRP A 178 -11.19 3.74 -18.73
CA TRP A 178 -11.14 2.58 -19.62
C TRP A 178 -9.84 1.77 -19.48
N GLY A 179 -8.89 2.29 -18.72
CA GLY A 179 -7.55 1.72 -18.60
C GLY A 179 -6.50 2.76 -18.24
N VAL A 180 -5.26 2.47 -18.60
CA VAL A 180 -4.09 3.32 -18.31
C VAL A 180 -3.09 3.26 -19.45
N TYR A 181 -2.45 4.40 -19.72
CA TYR A 181 -1.21 4.45 -20.50
C TYR A 181 -0.02 4.24 -19.57
N ALA A 182 0.82 3.26 -19.86
CA ALA A 182 2.03 2.98 -19.10
C ALA A 182 3.26 3.04 -20.01
N LEU A 183 4.33 3.67 -19.52
CA LEU A 183 5.65 3.57 -20.12
C LEU A 183 6.30 2.28 -19.64
N ASP A 184 6.61 1.39 -20.58
CA ASP A 184 7.52 0.29 -20.35
C ASP A 184 8.95 0.82 -20.29
N GLU A 185 9.54 0.80 -19.10
CA GLU A 185 10.89 1.30 -18.84
C GLU A 185 11.97 0.50 -19.58
N ALA A 186 11.71 -0.77 -19.92
CA ALA A 186 12.68 -1.60 -20.62
C ALA A 186 12.75 -1.27 -22.12
N THR A 187 11.59 -0.97 -22.73
CA THR A 187 11.50 -0.71 -24.18
C THR A 187 11.42 0.78 -24.52
N GLY A 188 11.12 1.64 -23.55
CA GLY A 188 10.87 3.07 -23.75
C GLY A 188 9.55 3.36 -24.48
N ARG A 189 8.66 2.36 -24.62
CA ARG A 189 7.41 2.49 -25.37
C ARG A 189 6.24 2.72 -24.41
N VAL A 190 5.31 3.56 -24.85
CA VAL A 190 4.04 3.74 -24.15
C VAL A 190 3.04 2.71 -24.66
N GLU A 191 2.52 1.91 -23.75
CA GLU A 191 1.50 0.90 -24.00
C GLU A 191 0.15 1.32 -23.39
N ALA A 192 -0.93 0.87 -24.03
CA ALA A 192 -2.28 1.06 -23.53
C ALA A 192 -2.78 -0.26 -22.92
N HIS A 193 -2.98 -0.27 -21.61
CA HIS A 193 -3.63 -1.39 -20.94
C HIS A 193 -5.09 -1.02 -20.69
N THR A 194 -6.02 -1.84 -21.21
CA THR A 194 -7.46 -1.63 -21.06
C THR A 194 -8.09 -2.75 -20.23
N ALA A 195 -9.10 -2.38 -19.45
CA ALA A 195 -9.85 -3.30 -18.60
C ALA A 195 -11.22 -2.72 -18.24
N ARG A 196 -12.05 -3.52 -17.58
CA ARG A 196 -13.40 -3.09 -17.17
C ARG A 196 -13.36 -2.19 -15.93
N ALA A 197 -12.34 -2.34 -15.10
CA ALA A 197 -12.10 -1.51 -13.93
C ALA A 197 -10.60 -1.28 -13.70
N THR A 198 -10.27 -0.18 -13.03
CA THR A 198 -8.90 0.16 -12.64
C THR A 198 -8.85 0.53 -11.17
N ILE A 199 -7.94 -0.07 -10.41
CA ILE A 199 -7.68 0.19 -8.99
C ILE A 199 -6.36 0.94 -8.87
N LEU A 200 -6.38 2.06 -8.14
CA LEU A 200 -5.19 2.82 -7.83
C LEU A 200 -4.64 2.40 -6.45
N ALA A 201 -3.43 1.85 -6.42
CA ALA A 201 -2.73 1.39 -5.23
C ALA A 201 -1.24 1.84 -5.24
N THR A 202 -0.98 3.05 -5.71
CA THR A 202 0.36 3.57 -6.05
C THR A 202 1.23 3.99 -4.85
N GLY A 203 0.69 3.92 -3.63
CA GLY A 203 1.34 4.50 -2.44
C GLY A 203 1.22 6.03 -2.38
N GLY A 204 1.99 6.63 -1.48
CA GLY A 204 1.91 8.06 -1.14
C GLY A 204 2.86 8.98 -1.92
N ALA A 205 2.95 10.23 -1.45
CA ALA A 205 3.74 11.31 -2.05
C ALA A 205 4.89 11.79 -1.14
N GLY A 206 5.46 10.92 -0.31
CA GLY A 206 6.48 11.31 0.69
C GLY A 206 7.76 11.90 0.10
N ARG A 207 8.04 11.69 -1.20
CA ARG A 207 9.25 12.21 -1.89
C ARG A 207 9.15 13.66 -2.36
N VAL A 208 8.06 14.36 -2.07
CA VAL A 208 7.99 15.82 -2.27
C VAL A 208 8.86 16.60 -1.28
N TYR A 209 9.26 15.97 -0.17
CA TYR A 209 10.17 16.55 0.82
C TYR A 209 11.61 16.04 0.65
N ARG A 210 12.58 16.93 0.91
CA ARG A 210 14.02 16.64 0.79
C ARG A 210 14.47 15.48 1.70
N PHE A 211 14.00 15.48 2.94
CA PHE A 211 14.24 14.43 3.93
C PHE A 211 12.97 13.61 4.09
N SER A 212 13.07 12.32 3.81
CA SER A 212 11.90 11.43 3.77
C SER A 212 12.36 9.99 3.86
N THR A 213 11.74 9.23 4.75
CA THR A 213 11.90 7.77 4.90
C THR A 213 11.19 6.99 3.78
N ALA A 214 10.37 7.67 2.98
CA ALA A 214 9.67 7.03 1.88
C ALA A 214 10.65 6.55 0.79
N PRO A 215 10.38 5.40 0.15
CA PRO A 215 11.21 4.90 -0.94
C PRO A 215 11.20 5.87 -2.11
N ARG A 216 12.20 5.77 -2.99
CA ARG A 216 12.36 6.68 -4.14
C ARG A 216 11.13 6.72 -5.06
N GLY A 217 10.36 5.63 -5.13
CA GLY A 217 9.15 5.53 -5.94
C GLY A 217 7.90 6.22 -5.38
N ALA A 218 7.92 6.71 -4.13
CA ALA A 218 6.76 7.35 -3.50
C ALA A 218 6.58 8.82 -3.94
N THR A 219 6.37 9.03 -5.24
CA THR A 219 6.33 10.35 -5.89
C THR A 219 4.92 10.92 -6.08
N GLY A 220 3.87 10.23 -5.60
CA GLY A 220 2.49 10.73 -5.69
C GLY A 220 1.87 10.60 -7.09
N ASP A 221 2.41 9.73 -7.95
CA ASP A 221 2.01 9.62 -9.36
C ASP A 221 0.50 9.34 -9.51
N GLY A 222 -0.02 8.40 -8.72
CA GLY A 222 -1.44 8.06 -8.75
C GLY A 222 -2.35 9.19 -8.28
N ILE A 223 -1.93 9.96 -7.28
CA ILE A 223 -2.68 11.15 -6.83
C ILE A 223 -2.77 12.16 -7.97
N ALA A 224 -1.65 12.38 -8.67
CA ALA A 224 -1.59 13.29 -9.81
C ALA A 224 -2.44 12.78 -10.99
N MET A 225 -2.41 11.48 -11.29
CA MET A 225 -3.26 10.85 -12.32
C MET A 225 -4.75 11.01 -12.00
N ALA A 226 -5.15 10.71 -10.76
CA ALA A 226 -6.54 10.84 -10.31
C ALA A 226 -7.02 12.29 -10.41
N TRP A 227 -6.21 13.25 -9.93
CA TRP A 227 -6.49 14.67 -10.05
C TRP A 227 -6.68 15.10 -11.51
N ARG A 228 -5.76 14.73 -12.41
CA ARG A 228 -5.88 15.04 -13.84
C ARG A 228 -7.14 14.44 -14.45
N ALA A 229 -7.55 13.24 -14.01
CA ALA A 229 -8.78 12.60 -14.45
C ALA A 229 -10.07 13.24 -13.87
N GLY A 230 -9.95 14.28 -13.02
CA GLY A 230 -11.07 15.02 -12.45
C GLY A 230 -11.53 14.52 -11.08
N ALA A 231 -10.80 13.60 -10.45
CA ALA A 231 -11.09 13.19 -9.09
C ALA A 231 -10.77 14.32 -8.10
N ARG A 232 -11.64 14.49 -7.09
CA ARG A 232 -11.32 15.35 -5.94
C ARG A 232 -10.23 14.68 -5.11
N VAL A 233 -9.28 15.48 -4.64
CA VAL A 233 -8.22 15.09 -3.71
C VAL A 233 -8.37 15.95 -2.45
N SER A 234 -8.12 15.38 -1.28
CA SER A 234 -8.33 16.04 0.02
C SER A 234 -7.20 15.73 1.00
N ASN A 235 -7.06 16.55 2.04
CA ASN A 235 -6.14 16.39 3.16
C ASN A 235 -4.66 16.28 2.74
N MET A 236 -4.28 16.89 1.62
CA MET A 236 -2.90 16.85 1.10
C MET A 236 -1.92 17.67 1.95
N GLU A 237 -2.43 18.52 2.84
CA GLU A 237 -1.68 19.23 3.87
C GLU A 237 -1.28 18.32 5.05
N MET A 238 -1.93 17.16 5.23
CA MET A 238 -1.72 16.25 6.35
C MET A 238 -0.56 15.29 6.06
N MET A 239 0.66 15.80 6.12
CA MET A 239 1.89 15.03 5.89
C MET A 239 2.54 14.64 7.22
N GLN A 240 2.65 13.34 7.49
CA GLN A 240 3.28 12.84 8.71
C GLN A 240 4.81 12.87 8.60
N PHE A 241 5.46 13.56 9.52
CA PHE A 241 6.91 13.52 9.71
C PHE A 241 7.23 12.55 10.84
N HIS A 242 7.82 11.41 10.51
CA HIS A 242 8.21 10.45 11.53
C HIS A 242 9.25 11.07 12.47
N PRO A 243 9.08 11.02 13.81
CA PRO A 243 9.91 11.77 14.74
C PRO A 243 11.36 11.25 14.80
N THR A 244 11.58 9.97 14.51
CA THR A 244 12.88 9.29 14.66
C THR A 244 13.43 8.79 13.31
N CYS A 245 13.93 9.73 12.50
CA CYS A 245 14.72 9.42 11.31
C CYS A 245 16.21 9.48 11.65
N LEU A 246 17.00 8.49 11.20
CA LEU A 246 18.43 8.45 11.44
C LEU A 246 19.12 9.67 10.79
N TYR A 247 19.86 10.42 11.60
CA TYR A 247 20.78 11.44 11.13
C TYR A 247 22.18 10.83 10.96
N ASN A 248 22.57 10.56 9.72
CA ASN A 248 23.88 10.05 9.36
C ASN A 248 24.28 10.60 7.98
N LEU A 249 25.58 10.87 7.77
CA LEU A 249 26.10 11.43 6.52
C LEU A 249 26.12 10.41 5.37
N ASP A 250 26.32 9.13 5.71
CA ASP A 250 26.44 8.02 4.77
C ASP A 250 25.10 7.30 4.60
N VAL A 251 24.42 7.00 5.72
CA VAL A 251 23.13 6.33 5.75
C VAL A 251 22.01 7.37 5.73
N LYS A 252 21.44 7.59 4.56
CA LYS A 252 20.38 8.60 4.39
C LYS A 252 18.99 8.04 4.68
N ASN A 253 18.25 8.77 5.49
CA ASN A 253 16.80 8.63 5.68
C ASN A 253 16.31 7.23 6.12
N PHE A 254 17.11 6.56 6.96
CA PHE A 254 16.69 5.29 7.55
C PHE A 254 15.70 5.54 8.69
N LEU A 255 14.58 4.82 8.68
CA LEU A 255 13.56 4.87 9.72
C LEU A 255 14.06 4.12 10.96
N ILE A 256 13.98 4.75 12.12
CA ILE A 256 14.08 4.07 13.42
C ILE A 256 12.66 3.89 13.92
N THR A 257 12.19 2.64 13.98
CA THR A 257 10.82 2.28 14.35
C THR A 257 10.37 2.90 15.68
N GLU A 258 9.10 3.27 15.74
CA GLU A 258 8.44 3.74 16.96
C GLU A 258 8.42 2.69 18.07
N ALA A 259 8.50 1.41 17.72
CA ALA A 259 8.61 0.32 18.69
C ALA A 259 9.79 0.49 19.65
N VAL A 260 10.88 1.18 19.24
CA VAL A 260 12.00 1.51 20.14
C VAL A 260 11.54 2.34 21.33
N ARG A 261 10.63 3.31 21.12
CA ARG A 261 10.04 4.10 22.21
C ARG A 261 9.00 3.30 22.99
N GLY A 262 8.23 2.45 22.30
CA GLY A 262 7.26 1.54 22.91
C GLY A 262 7.88 0.58 23.92
N GLU A 263 9.11 0.15 23.67
CA GLU A 263 9.88 -0.79 24.50
C GLU A 263 10.94 -0.10 25.39
N GLY A 264 10.80 1.21 25.66
CA GLY A 264 11.53 1.91 26.72
C GLY A 264 12.65 2.87 26.28
N GLY A 265 12.86 3.05 24.98
CA GLY A 265 13.78 4.06 24.45
C GLY A 265 13.32 5.50 24.72
N ASN A 266 14.27 6.40 25.00
CA ASN A 266 14.00 7.80 25.33
C ASN A 266 14.59 8.77 24.30
N CYS A 267 13.90 9.88 24.03
CA CYS A 267 14.46 11.01 23.27
C CYS A 267 15.17 11.96 24.23
N ALA A 268 16.45 12.23 23.99
CA ALA A 268 17.24 13.17 24.78
C ALA A 268 17.70 14.35 23.91
N THR A 269 17.72 15.55 24.48
CA THR A 269 18.44 16.69 23.91
C THR A 269 19.94 16.54 24.17
N ARG A 270 20.78 17.05 23.26
CA ARG A 270 22.22 17.21 23.54
C ARG A 270 22.47 18.31 24.55
#